data_AF-A0A2G2XWP0-F1
#
_entry.id   AF-A0A2G2XWP0-F1
#
_cell.length_a   1.000
_cell.length_b   1.000
_cell.length_c   1.000
_cell.angle_alpha   90.00
_cell.angle_beta   90.00
_cell.angle_gamma   90.00
#
_symmetry.space_group_name_H-M   'P 1'
#
loop_
_entity.id
_entity.type
_entity.pdbx_description
1 polymer ?
#
loop_
_entity_poly.entity_id
_entity_poly.type
_entity_poly.pdbx_seq_one_letter_code
_entity_poly.pdbx_strand_id
1 'polypeptide(L)' 'MPHMSLLYADLTDEEKKKAQEKACILDESIGNMSFQITRLALYKADTEDKSLKSWEKIEEYNLSPN' A
#
# COMPACT_ATOMS: atom_id res chain seq x y z
N MET A 1 -12.27 -4.16 1.09
CA MET A 1 -11.62 -4.22 2.42
C MET A 1 -10.61 -3.07 2.49
N PRO A 2 -10.74 -2.12 3.43
CA PRO A 2 -9.75 -1.06 3.57
C PRO A 2 -8.40 -1.66 3.99
N HIS A 3 -7.34 -1.34 3.26
CA HIS A 3 -5.98 -1.82 3.52
C HIS A 3 -4.94 -0.88 2.91
N MET A 4 -3.71 -0.96 3.42
CA MET A 4 -2.52 -0.37 2.82
C MET A 4 -1.64 -1.52 2.32
N SER A 5 -1.49 -1.65 1.00
CA SER A 5 -0.64 -2.68 0.42
C SER A 5 0.83 -2.43 0.77
N LEU A 6 1.52 -3.44 1.32
CA LEU A 6 2.95 -3.36 1.65
C LEU A 6 3.85 -3.91 0.54
N LEU A 7 3.36 -4.89 -0.23
CA LEU A 7 4.13 -5.58 -1.27
C LEU A 7 3.21 -6.12 -2.37
N TYR A 8 3.56 -5.89 -3.63
CA TYR A 8 3.00 -6.57 -4.79
C TYR A 8 4.02 -7.56 -5.34
N ALA A 9 3.74 -8.86 -5.19
CA ALA A 9 4.60 -9.93 -5.69
C ALA A 9 3.78 -11.21 -5.88
N ASP A 10 4.12 -11.97 -6.91
CA ASP A 10 3.60 -13.33 -7.11
C ASP A 10 4.40 -14.28 -6.21
N LEU A 11 3.85 -14.57 -5.03
CA LEU A 11 4.49 -15.39 -4.00
C LEU A 11 3.71 -16.69 -3.76
N THR A 12 4.44 -17.75 -3.44
CA THR A 12 3.86 -18.96 -2.83
C THR A 12 3.31 -18.66 -1.44
N ASP A 13 2.44 -19.51 -0.90
CA ASP A 13 1.84 -19.27 0.42
C ASP A 13 2.88 -19.28 1.55
N GLU A 14 3.92 -20.09 1.42
CA GLU A 14 5.07 -20.12 2.34
C GLU A 14 5.84 -18.79 2.31
N GLU A 15 6.08 -18.23 1.11
CA GLU A 15 6.75 -16.94 0.95
C GLU A 15 5.89 -15.78 1.48
N LYS A 16 4.56 -15.83 1.28
CA LYS A 16 3.63 -14.85 1.86
C LYS A 16 3.73 -14.83 3.38
N LYS A 17 3.75 -16.00 4.02
CA LYS A 17 3.89 -16.12 5.47
C LYS A 17 5.20 -15.51 5.96
N LYS A 18 6.32 -15.83 5.29
CA LYS A 18 7.63 -15.26 5.61
C LYS A 18 7.68 -13.74 5.40
N ALA A 19 7.05 -13.23 4.35
CA ALA A 19 6.97 -11.79 4.11
C ALA A 19 6.18 -11.08 5.22
N GLN A 20 5.07 -11.67 5.67
CA GLN A 20 4.29 -11.16 6.79
C GLN A 20 5.09 -11.15 8.10
N GLU A 21 5.75 -12.26 8.45
CA GLU A 21 6.60 -12.35 9.64
C GLU A 21 7.73 -11.31 9.61
N LYS A 22 8.37 -11.13 8.44
CA LYS A 22 9.43 -10.13 8.26
C LYS A 22 8.92 -8.71 8.42
N ALA A 23 7.70 -8.40 7.95
CA ALA A 23 7.10 -7.07 8.15
C ALA A 23 6.91 -6.76 9.64
N CYS A 24 6.43 -7.73 10.43
CA CYS A 24 6.28 -7.56 11.89
C CYS A 24 7.64 -7.42 12.62
N ILE A 25 8.68 -8.10 12.16
CA ILE A 25 10.04 -7.96 12.73
C ILE A 25 10.62 -6.57 12.43
N LEU A 26 10.33 -6.02 11.25
CA LEU A 26 10.78 -4.69 10.87
C LEU A 26 10.04 -3.58 11.63
N ASP A 27 8.76 -3.78 11.90
CA ASP A 27 7.94 -2.88 12.71
C ASP A 27 6.85 -3.66 13.46
N GLU A 28 7.05 -3.85 14.76
CA GLU A 28 6.11 -4.57 15.62
C GLU A 28 4.78 -3.82 15.79
N SER A 29 4.76 -2.50 15.55
CA SER A 29 3.57 -1.67 15.70
C SER A 29 2.67 -1.69 14.46
N ILE A 30 3.15 -2.21 13.33
CA ILE A 30 2.48 -2.14 12.02
C ILE A 30 1.06 -2.74 12.02
N GLY A 31 0.82 -3.73 12.88
CA GLY A 31 -0.50 -4.37 13.02
C GLY A 31 -1.55 -3.53 13.75
N ASN A 32 -1.14 -2.54 14.55
CA ASN A 32 -2.01 -1.74 15.42
C ASN A 32 -1.83 -0.22 15.22
N MET A 33 -1.13 0.19 14.17
CA MET A 33 -0.84 1.60 13.92
C MET A 33 -2.12 2.36 13.52
N SER A 34 -2.28 3.55 14.07
CA SER A 34 -3.24 4.55 13.62
C SER A 34 -2.52 5.68 12.92
N PHE A 35 -3.04 6.12 11.77
CA PHE A 35 -2.50 7.24 11.02
C PHE A 35 -3.62 8.03 10.36
N GLN A 36 -3.37 9.31 10.11
CA GLN A 36 -4.33 10.21 9.48
C GLN A 36 -4.12 10.24 7.97
N ILE A 37 -5.20 10.10 7.20
CA ILE A 37 -5.20 10.40 5.76
C ILE A 37 -5.36 11.92 5.61
N THR A 38 -4.32 12.60 5.14
CA THR A 38 -4.30 14.07 5.00
C THR A 38 -4.41 14.53 3.55
N ARG A 39 -4.31 13.62 2.58
CA ARG A 39 -4.30 13.93 1.14
C ARG A 39 -4.98 12.83 0.33
N LEU A 40 -5.48 13.21 -0.84
CA LEU A 40 -5.90 12.29 -1.89
C LEU A 40 -5.12 12.59 -3.17
N ALA A 41 -4.88 11.56 -3.96
CA ALA A 41 -4.23 11.70 -5.26
C ALA A 41 -5.05 10.99 -6.33
N LEU A 42 -5.21 11.65 -7.48
CA LEU A 42 -5.79 11.09 -8.68
C LEU A 42 -4.69 10.40 -9.47
N TYR A 43 -4.87 9.11 -9.75
CA TYR A 43 -3.97 8.33 -10.59
C TYR A 43 -4.71 7.85 -11.84
N LYS A 44 -4.01 7.88 -12.98
CA LYS A 44 -4.32 7.03 -14.11
C LYS A 44 -3.55 5.73 -13.90
N ALA A 45 -4.26 4.61 -13.79
CA ALA A 45 -3.65 3.32 -13.50
C ALA A 45 -4.29 2.25 -14.38
N ASP A 46 -3.47 1.49 -15.09
CA ASP A 46 -3.88 0.19 -15.61
C ASP A 46 -3.76 -0.82 -14.46
N THR A 47 -4.91 -1.31 -13.98
CA THR A 47 -4.96 -2.21 -12.83
C THR A 47 -4.43 -3.61 -13.14
N GLU A 48 -4.27 -3.97 -14.42
CA GLU A 48 -3.68 -5.24 -14.84
C GLU A 48 -2.15 -5.16 -14.98
N ASP A 49 -1.59 -3.95 -15.07
CA ASP A 49 -0.15 -3.74 -15.18
C ASP A 49 0.58 -3.99 -13.86
N LYS A 50 1.03 -5.22 -13.67
CA LYS A 50 1.86 -5.63 -12.53
C LYS A 50 3.23 -4.93 -12.46
N SER A 51 3.69 -4.31 -13.56
CA SER A 51 4.98 -3.60 -13.57
C SER A 51 4.91 -2.20 -12.94
N LEU A 52 3.69 -1.69 -12.72
CA LEU A 52 3.38 -0.35 -12.22
C LEU A 52 3.88 0.80 -13.12
N LYS A 53 4.37 0.51 -14.32
CA LYS A 53 4.93 1.54 -15.22
C LYS A 53 3.87 2.40 -15.89
N SER A 54 2.66 1.88 -16.02
CA SER A 54 1.50 2.61 -16.53
C SER A 54 0.84 3.53 -15.49
N TRP A 55 1.24 3.43 -14.22
CA TRP A 55 0.62 4.19 -13.14
C TRP A 55 1.21 5.59 -13.08
N GLU A 56 0.37 6.58 -13.33
CA GLU A 56 0.75 7.97 -13.41
C GLU A 56 -0.10 8.82 -12.45
N LYS A 57 0.57 9.56 -11.57
CA LYS A 57 -0.09 10.53 -10.69
C LYS A 57 -0.46 11.77 -11.51
N ILE A 58 -1.74 12.08 -11.58
CA ILE A 58 -2.26 13.22 -12.34
C ILE A 58 -2.37 14.45 -11.44
N GLU A 59 -2.91 14.29 -10.24
CA GLU A 59 -3.15 15.41 -9.32
C GLU A 59 -3.12 14.94 -7.85
N GLU A 60 -2.89 15.85 -6.92
CA GLU A 60 -3.00 15.61 -5.47
C GLU A 60 -3.64 16.81 -4.79
N TYR A 61 -4.45 16.52 -3.78
CA TYR A 61 -5.18 17.52 -3.02
C TYR A 61 -5.02 17.29 -1.52
N ASN A 62 -4.87 18.38 -0.77
CA ASN A 62 -4.83 18.34 0.69
C ASN A 62 -6.25 18.31 1.24
N LEU A 63 -6.54 17.30 2.06
CA LEU A 63 -7.79 17.25 2.80
C LEU A 63 -7.73 18.26 3.95
N SER A 64 -8.77 19.08 4.08
CA SER A 64 -8.95 19.91 5.26
C SER A 64 -9.18 19.00 6.48
N PRO A 65 -8.59 19.32 7.64
CA PRO A 65 -8.98 18.67 8.90
C PRO A 65 -10.48 18.85 9.10
N ASN A 66 -11.16 17.80 9.58
CA ASN A 66 -12.53 17.93 10.10
C ASN A 66 -12.51 18.65 11.45
#